data_AF-A0AA35RWB7-F1
#
_entry.id   AF-A0AA35RWB7-F1
#
_cell.length_a   1.000
_cell.length_b   1.000
_cell.length_c   1.000
_cell.angle_alpha   90.00
_cell.angle_beta   90.00
_cell.angle_gamma   90.00
#
_symmetry.space_group_name_H-M   'P 1'
#
loop_
_entity.id
_entity.type
_entity.pdbx_description
1 polymer ?
#
loop_
_entity_poly.entity_id
_entity_poly.type
_entity_poly.pdbx_seq_one_letter_code
_entity_poly.pdbx_strand_id
1 'polypeptide(L)'
;MLYYFKQATDDDLIGSIPLGDDDLRIRAVIDPKAPPNCFEIFKIDGVIKAWKKDSDGKPVPGNHDVYRLQAGSEEERDQWIQSISATISQGTVYDAFQQRKRRITSVQGLDLPGFE
;
A
#
# COMPACT_ATOMS: atom_id res chain seq x y z
N MET A 1 3.63 -3.04 -0.63
CA MET A 1 2.45 -3.29 -1.49
C MET A 1 1.64 -4.40 -0.83
N LEU A 2 0.32 -4.29 -0.76
CA LEU A 2 -0.57 -5.34 -0.26
C LEU A 2 -1.25 -6.02 -1.45
N TYR A 3 -1.17 -7.34 -1.51
CA TYR A 3 -1.76 -8.17 -2.56
C TYR A 3 -2.85 -9.04 -1.96
N TYR A 4 -3.93 -9.23 -2.70
CA TYR A 4 -5.02 -10.11 -2.26
C TYR A 4 -5.54 -10.97 -3.41
N PHE A 5 -5.95 -12.18 -3.05
CA PHE A 5 -6.36 -13.27 -3.94
C PHE A 5 -7.81 -13.66 -3.62
N LYS A 6 -8.49 -14.34 -4.54
CA LYS A 6 -9.86 -14.82 -4.30
C LYS A 6 -9.86 -15.95 -3.27
N GLN A 7 -8.91 -16.87 -3.38
CA GLN A 7 -8.67 -17.95 -2.43
C GLN A 7 -7.17 -18.06 -2.13
N ALA A 8 -6.83 -18.71 -1.02
CA ALA A 8 -5.44 -18.90 -0.61
C ALA A 8 -4.63 -19.80 -1.57
N THR A 9 -5.31 -20.62 -2.38
CA THR A 9 -4.71 -21.52 -3.36
C THR A 9 -4.69 -20.95 -4.78
N ASP A 10 -5.24 -19.75 -4.98
CA ASP A 10 -5.20 -19.09 -6.29
C ASP A 10 -3.85 -18.42 -6.51
N ASP A 11 -3.23 -18.73 -7.65
CA ASP A 11 -2.07 -17.97 -8.15
C ASP A 11 -2.51 -16.66 -8.84
N ASP A 12 -3.80 -16.50 -9.14
CA ASP A 12 -4.33 -15.35 -9.85
C ASP A 12 -4.61 -14.16 -8.92
N LEU A 13 -3.74 -13.15 -8.98
CA LEU A 13 -3.88 -11.91 -8.21
C LEU A 13 -5.16 -11.16 -8.63
N ILE A 14 -6.04 -10.87 -7.68
CA ILE A 14 -7.29 -10.13 -7.95
C ILE A 14 -7.19 -8.64 -7.65
N GLY A 15 -6.14 -8.18 -6.96
CA GLY A 15 -5.89 -6.76 -6.81
C GLY A 15 -4.73 -6.43 -5.91
N SER A 16 -4.39 -5.14 -5.87
CA SER A 16 -3.30 -4.65 -5.05
C SER A 16 -3.58 -3.26 -4.49
N ILE A 17 -3.05 -2.99 -3.30
CA ILE A 17 -3.13 -1.70 -2.62
C ILE A 17 -1.69 -1.22 -2.34
N PRO A 18 -1.26 -0.08 -2.90
CA PRO A 18 0.04 0.50 -2.59
C PRO A 18 0.02 1.08 -1.19
N LEU A 19 0.92 0.60 -0.34
CA LEU A 19 1.05 1.05 1.06
C LEU A 19 2.15 2.11 1.25
N GLY A 20 2.81 2.57 0.19
CA GLY A 20 3.94 3.51 0.28
C GLY A 20 3.58 4.98 0.15
N ASP A 21 2.31 5.33 0.36
CA ASP A 21 1.79 6.70 0.23
C ASP A 21 1.74 7.36 1.62
N ASP A 22 2.33 8.55 1.78
CA ASP A 22 2.43 9.27 3.05
C ASP A 22 1.07 9.67 3.65
N ASP A 23 -0.01 9.69 2.87
CA ASP A 23 -1.35 10.02 3.32
C ASP A 23 -2.18 8.79 3.72
N LEU A 24 -1.64 7.59 3.54
CA LEU A 24 -2.28 6.36 4.01
C LEU A 24 -2.10 6.18 5.50
N ARG A 25 -3.17 5.77 6.16
CA ARG A 25 -3.22 5.45 7.58
C ARG A 25 -3.93 4.12 7.77
N ILE A 26 -3.65 3.49 8.91
CA ILE A 26 -4.33 2.27 9.34
C ILE A 26 -4.84 2.43 10.76
N ARG A 27 -6.02 1.89 11.06
CA ARG A 27 -6.61 1.90 12.40
C ARG A 27 -7.45 0.66 12.67
N ALA A 28 -7.59 0.29 13.95
CA ALA A 28 -8.62 -0.66 14.37
C ALA A 28 -10.00 0.00 14.30
N VAL A 29 -11.03 -0.78 13.94
CA VAL A 29 -12.42 -0.32 13.96
C VAL A 29 -13.01 -0.60 15.34
N ILE A 30 -13.38 0.47 16.05
CA ILE A 30 -13.95 0.41 17.42
C ILE A 30 -15.46 0.71 17.38
N ASP A 31 -16.11 0.35 16.27
CA ASP A 31 -17.55 0.55 16.12
C ASP A 31 -18.30 -0.66 16.71
N PRO A 32 -19.24 -0.47 17.67
CA PRO A 32 -19.98 -1.58 18.29
C PRO A 32 -20.84 -2.39 17.31
N LYS A 33 -21.14 -1.84 16.13
CA LYS A 33 -21.91 -2.49 15.06
C LYS A 33 -21.01 -3.16 14.02
N ALA A 34 -19.70 -2.90 14.05
CA ALA A 34 -18.77 -3.57 13.15
C ALA A 34 -18.49 -5.01 13.63
N PRO A 35 -18.17 -5.92 12.70
CA PRO A 35 -17.65 -7.23 13.08
C PRO A 35 -16.42 -7.10 13.98
N PRO A 36 -16.18 -8.08 14.87
CA PRO A 36 -14.96 -8.10 15.68
C PRO A 36 -13.72 -8.18 14.78
N ASN A 37 -12.58 -7.76 15.31
CA ASN A 37 -11.27 -7.88 14.66
C ASN A 37 -11.16 -7.10 13.33
N CYS A 38 -11.97 -6.07 13.15
CA CYS A 38 -11.93 -5.20 11.98
C CYS A 38 -10.84 -4.13 12.07
N PHE A 39 -10.24 -3.83 10.93
CA PHE A 39 -9.30 -2.73 10.75
C PHE A 39 -9.52 -2.07 9.40
N GLU A 40 -9.07 -0.83 9.27
CA GLU A 40 -9.24 -0.02 8.07
C GLU A 40 -7.93 0.57 7.60
N ILE A 41 -7.65 0.44 6.31
CA ILE A 41 -6.65 1.22 5.60
C ILE A 41 -7.39 2.37 4.93
N PHE A 42 -7.07 3.60 5.28
CA PHE A 42 -7.76 4.78 4.76
C PHE A 42 -6.76 5.83 4.31
N LYS A 43 -7.17 6.67 3.37
CA LYS A 43 -6.41 7.86 2.97
C LYS A 43 -7.01 9.09 3.65
N ILE A 44 -6.16 9.99 4.14
CA ILE A 44 -6.61 11.24 4.78
C ILE A 44 -7.33 12.13 3.77
N ASP A 45 -6.82 12.21 2.54
CA ASP A 45 -7.41 13.00 1.46
C ASP A 45 -7.38 12.25 0.12
N GLY A 46 -8.51 12.21 -0.56
CA GLY A 46 -8.66 11.58 -1.87
C GLY A 46 -8.82 10.05 -1.87
N VAL A 47 -8.51 9.44 -3.01
CA VAL A 47 -8.75 8.01 -3.28
C VAL A 47 -7.44 7.23 -3.22
N ILE A 48 -7.50 6.01 -2.67
CA ILE A 48 -6.37 5.09 -2.65
C ILE A 48 -6.13 4.59 -4.07
N LYS A 49 -4.92 4.78 -4.60
CA LYS A 49 -4.50 4.38 -5.97
C LYS A 49 -4.28 2.87 -6.10
N ALA A 50 -5.29 2.10 -5.73
CA ALA A 50 -5.31 0.65 -5.86
C ALA A 50 -5.85 0.22 -7.23
N TRP A 51 -5.75 -1.07 -7.53
CA TRP A 51 -6.44 -1.67 -8.67
C TRP A 51 -6.97 -3.05 -8.28
N LYS A 52 -8.02 -3.49 -8.97
CA LYS A 52 -8.63 -4.82 -8.82
C LYS A 52 -9.00 -5.40 -10.18
N LYS A 53 -9.23 -6.70 -10.25
CA LYS A 53 -9.87 -7.33 -11.40
C LYS A 53 -11.39 -7.17 -11.33
N ASP A 54 -11.99 -6.89 -12.47
CA ASP A 54 -13.43 -7.02 -12.71
C ASP A 54 -13.83 -8.52 -12.78
N SER A 55 -15.12 -8.82 -12.74
CA SER A 55 -15.76 -10.08 -13.13
C SER A 55 -15.25 -10.66 -14.46
N ASP A 56 -14.87 -9.82 -15.42
CA ASP A 56 -14.23 -10.23 -16.68
C ASP A 56 -12.71 -10.48 -16.57
N GLY A 57 -12.13 -10.39 -15.37
CA GLY A 57 -10.69 -10.56 -15.13
C GLY A 57 -9.81 -9.37 -15.56
N LYS A 58 -10.40 -8.27 -16.03
CA LYS A 58 -9.69 -7.07 -16.49
C LYS A 58 -9.24 -6.20 -15.31
N PRO A 59 -8.01 -5.66 -15.31
CA PRO A 59 -7.58 -4.74 -14.26
C PRO A 59 -8.29 -3.39 -14.40
N VAL A 60 -8.90 -2.95 -13.31
CA VAL A 60 -9.62 -1.67 -13.18
C VAL A 60 -9.14 -0.93 -11.93
N PRO A 61 -9.08 0.42 -11.95
CA PRO A 61 -8.69 1.20 -10.77
C PRO A 61 -9.70 1.02 -9.64
N GLY A 62 -9.19 0.89 -8.41
CA GLY A 62 -10.01 0.93 -7.21
C GLY A 62 -10.48 2.36 -6.95
N ASN A 63 -11.74 2.53 -6.55
CA ASN A 63 -12.32 3.83 -6.22
C ASN A 63 -12.73 3.87 -4.73
N HIS A 64 -11.79 3.51 -3.86
CA HIS A 64 -12.00 3.44 -2.42
C HIS A 64 -11.09 4.44 -1.71
N ASP A 65 -11.67 5.29 -0.86
CA ASP A 65 -10.97 6.11 0.13
C ASP A 65 -10.66 5.30 1.41
N VAL A 66 -11.44 4.23 1.66
CA VAL A 66 -11.28 3.30 2.79
C VAL A 66 -11.38 1.84 2.33
N TYR A 67 -10.43 1.01 2.75
CA TYR A 67 -10.51 -0.45 2.72
C TYR A 67 -10.71 -0.97 4.13
N ARG A 68 -11.89 -1.53 4.41
CA ARG A 68 -12.19 -2.22 5.67
C ARG A 68 -11.94 -3.71 5.51
N LEU A 69 -11.11 -4.28 6.37
CA LEU A 69 -10.78 -5.69 6.43
C LEU A 69 -11.13 -6.27 7.81
N GLN A 70 -11.35 -7.57 7.86
CA GLN A 70 -11.60 -8.31 9.09
C GLN A 70 -10.57 -9.43 9.20
N ALA A 71 -9.92 -9.54 10.37
CA ALA A 71 -9.02 -10.64 10.68
C ALA A 71 -9.78 -11.82 11.34
N GLY A 72 -9.16 -13.00 11.33
CA GLY A 72 -9.70 -14.19 12.00
C GLY A 72 -9.73 -14.06 13.53
N SER A 73 -8.76 -13.35 14.09
CA SER A 73 -8.57 -13.14 15.53
C SER A 73 -8.11 -11.72 15.85
N GLU A 74 -8.17 -11.35 17.13
CA GLU A 74 -7.67 -10.05 17.61
C GLU A 74 -6.15 -9.96 17.43
N GLU A 75 -5.43 -11.03 17.71
CA GLU A 75 -3.98 -11.10 17.58
C GLU A 75 -3.55 -10.94 16.12
N GLU A 76 -4.27 -11.57 15.18
CA GLU A 76 -4.03 -11.37 13.76
C GLU A 76 -4.33 -9.94 13.32
N ARG A 77 -5.43 -9.33 13.81
CA ARG A 77 -5.75 -7.92 13.51
C ARG A 77 -4.58 -7.03 13.90
N ASP A 78 -4.05 -7.20 15.10
CA ASP A 78 -2.98 -6.34 15.61
C ASP A 78 -1.66 -6.56 14.86
N GLN A 79 -1.36 -7.82 14.46
CA GLN A 79 -0.23 -8.11 13.58
C GLN A 79 -0.37 -7.46 12.20
N TRP A 80 -1.58 -7.48 11.61
CA TRP A 80 -1.86 -6.79 10.36
C TRP A 80 -1.66 -5.29 10.50
N ILE A 81 -2.22 -4.68 11.55
CA ILE A 81 -2.08 -3.24 11.82
C ILE A 81 -0.60 -2.87 11.95
N GLN A 82 0.17 -3.61 12.76
CA GLN A 82 1.59 -3.34 12.97
C GLN A 82 2.39 -3.48 11.68
N SER A 83 2.17 -4.55 10.92
CA SER A 83 2.93 -4.83 9.68
C SER A 83 2.66 -3.78 8.59
N ILE A 84 1.40 -3.40 8.41
CA ILE A 84 1.00 -2.39 7.43
C ILE A 84 1.47 -1.01 7.87
N SER A 85 1.33 -0.65 9.15
CA SER A 85 1.81 0.62 9.71
C SER A 85 3.33 0.77 9.54
N ALA A 86 4.08 -0.30 9.78
CA ALA A 86 5.53 -0.32 9.56
C ALA A 86 5.87 -0.13 8.07
N THR A 87 5.13 -0.77 7.17
CA THR A 87 5.33 -0.63 5.71
C THR A 87 5.03 0.78 5.23
N ILE A 88 3.94 1.40 5.69
CA ILE A 88 3.60 2.80 5.40
C ILE A 88 4.74 3.71 5.87
N SER A 89 5.17 3.53 7.12
CA SER A 89 6.25 4.32 7.72
C SER A 89 7.58 4.15 7.00
N GLN A 90 7.91 2.95 6.51
CA GLN A 90 9.12 2.70 5.73
C GLN A 90 9.09 3.33 4.33
N GLY A 91 7.91 3.42 3.72
CA GLY A 91 7.72 4.07 2.42
C GLY A 91 8.15 5.54 2.44
N THR A 92 7.81 6.25 3.51
CA THR A 92 8.17 7.68 3.71
C THR A 92 9.69 7.88 3.81
N VAL A 93 10.39 6.95 4.50
CA VAL A 93 11.85 7.00 4.63
C VAL A 93 12.53 6.62 3.32
N TYR A 94 12.05 5.58 2.64
CA TYR A 94 12.63 5.08 1.39
C TYR A 94 12.48 6.12 0.25
N ASP A 95 11.36 6.83 0.16
CA ASP A 95 11.21 7.94 -0.82
C ASP A 95 12.16 9.10 -0.51
N ALA A 96 12.30 9.50 0.76
CA ALA A 96 13.25 10.52 1.18
C ALA A 96 14.71 10.16 0.84
N PHE A 97 15.09 8.88 0.98
CA PHE A 97 16.41 8.38 0.58
C PHE A 97 16.60 8.39 -0.95
N GLN A 98 15.57 8.03 -1.72
CA GLN A 98 15.63 8.08 -3.19
C GLN A 98 15.63 9.51 -3.75
N GLN A 99 14.91 10.44 -3.13
CA GLN A 99 14.94 11.86 -3.50
C GLN A 99 16.34 12.46 -3.32
N ARG A 100 17.06 12.07 -2.26
CA ARG A 100 18.47 12.46 -2.05
C ARG A 100 19.40 11.87 -3.11
N LYS A 101 19.20 10.62 -3.53
CA LYS A 101 19.97 10.01 -4.63
C LYS A 101 19.71 10.70 -5.98
N ARG A 102 18.45 11.06 -6.28
CA ARG A 102 18.08 11.76 -7.54
C ARG A 102 18.62 13.20 -7.64
N ARG A 103 18.80 13.90 -6.50
CA ARG A 103 19.49 15.20 -6.49
C ARG A 103 20.96 15.12 -6.85
N ILE A 104 21.62 13.99 -6.59
CA ILE A 104 23.04 13.80 -6.93
C ILE A 104 23.20 13.56 -8.44
N THR A 105 22.25 12.90 -9.09
CA THR A 105 22.30 12.66 -10.55
C THR A 105 21.79 13.80 -11.43
N SER A 106 21.11 14.81 -10.88
CA SER A 106 20.70 15.99 -11.67
C SER A 106 21.76 17.11 -11.71
N VAL A 107 22.85 16.99 -10.94
CA VAL A 107 23.95 17.97 -10.89
C VAL A 107 25.25 17.43 -11.48
N GLN A 108 25.22 16.54 -12.47
CA GLN A 108 26.42 16.20 -13.24
C GLN A 108 26.10 16.09 -14.73
N GLY A 109 25.77 17.23 -15.33
CA GLY A 109 26.14 17.50 -16.71
C GLY A 109 27.64 17.78 -16.79
N LEU A 110 28.46 16.73 -16.67
CA LEU A 110 29.87 16.78 -17.05
C LEU A 110 30.12 15.71 -18.09
N ASP A 111 30.30 16.21 -19.31
CA ASP A 111 30.96 15.58 -20.44
C ASP A 111 32.17 14.76 -19.94
N LEU A 112 32.12 13.44 -20.13
CA LEU A 112 33.28 12.57 -19.93
C LEU A 112 33.86 12.28 -21.31
N PRO A 113 35.16 12.59 -21.55
CA PRO A 113 35.79 12.31 -22.83
C PRO A 113 35.88 10.81 -23.05
N GLY A 114 35.66 10.41 -24.31
CA GLY A 114 35.77 9.04 -24.76
C GLY A 114 37.15 8.47 -24.47
N PHE A 115 37.18 7.19 -24.09
CA PHE A 115 38.39 6.38 -24.10
C PHE A 115 38.50 5.69 -25.46
N GLU A 116 39.67 5.85 -26.09
CA GLU A 116 40.15 5.14 -27.29
C GLU A 116 40.04 3.61 -27.19
#